data_AF-H2XU97-F1
#
_entry.id   AF-H2XU97-F1
#
_cell.length_a   1.000
_cell.length_b   1.000
_cell.length_c   1.000
_cell.angle_alpha   90.00
_cell.angle_beta   90.00
_cell.angle_gamma   90.00
#
_symmetry.space_group_name_H-M   'P 1'
#
loop_
_entity.id
_entity.type
_entity.pdbx_description
1 polymer ?
#
loop_
_entity_poly.entity_id
_entity_poly.type
_entity_poly.pdbx_seq_one_letter_code
_entity_poly.pdbx_strand_id
1 'polypeptide(L)'
;MLKYAQKDTHYLLYIYDMMKLDLLEKAGDAKLMRKVIGNSRDICLLKYEKLIIDDTSHRKLLRKGAGKIEDWEPQELEALRLIYMWRDKLARQMDESCGYVLPNKLLVQIAKTMPQTEQDLRLQGVRQQYVQTIHQLIVEAGNKVFKSEPSSEPLHDSSNLGTTNDSKDPSTNKNFEIYLIIPILVAFAIYFFF
;
A
#
# COMPACT_ATOMS: atom_id res chain seq x y z
N MET A 1 17.37 -0.93 24.71
CA MET A 1 17.34 -0.65 23.26
C MET A 1 18.74 -0.60 22.64
N LEU A 2 19.76 -0.04 23.29
CA LEU A 2 21.13 0.00 22.74
C LEU A 2 21.69 -1.38 22.35
N LYS A 3 21.57 -2.39 23.22
CA LYS A 3 21.98 -3.77 22.92
C LYS A 3 21.20 -4.40 21.76
N TYR A 4 19.99 -3.93 21.49
CA TYR A 4 19.17 -4.42 20.37
C TYR A 4 19.72 -3.85 19.06
N ALA A 5 19.83 -2.53 18.95
CA ALA A 5 20.39 -1.87 17.77
C ALA A 5 21.84 -2.30 17.45
N GLN A 6 22.67 -2.52 18.49
CA GLN A 6 24.03 -3.04 18.29
C GLN A 6 24.01 -4.42 17.61
N LYS A 7 23.13 -5.32 18.06
CA LYS A 7 23.09 -6.70 17.55
C LYS A 7 22.62 -6.78 16.09
N ASP A 8 21.85 -5.81 15.61
CA ASP A 8 21.38 -5.75 14.22
C ASP A 8 22.54 -5.62 13.21
N THR A 9 23.65 -4.99 13.60
CA THR A 9 24.80 -4.75 12.71
C THR A 9 26.06 -5.49 13.13
N HIS A 10 26.22 -5.82 14.41
CA HIS A 10 27.47 -6.36 14.97
C HIS A 10 27.96 -7.64 14.27
N TYR A 11 27.04 -8.53 13.86
CA TYR A 11 27.40 -9.80 13.23
C TYR A 11 27.34 -9.79 11.70
N LEU A 12 26.97 -8.65 11.08
CA LEU A 12 26.64 -8.64 9.66
C LEU A 12 27.85 -8.88 8.75
N LEU A 13 29.03 -8.40 9.14
CA LEU A 13 30.28 -8.66 8.40
C LEU A 13 30.66 -10.14 8.44
N TYR A 14 30.52 -10.77 9.62
CA TYR A 14 30.75 -12.21 9.76
C TYR A 14 29.76 -13.02 8.90
N ILE A 15 28.48 -12.65 8.93
CA ILE A 15 27.45 -13.28 8.08
C ILE A 15 27.78 -13.09 6.59
N TYR A 16 28.24 -11.91 6.19
CA TYR A 16 28.68 -11.66 4.82
C TYR A 16 29.81 -12.60 4.38
N ASP A 17 30.84 -12.77 5.21
CA ASP A 17 31.96 -13.66 4.89
C ASP A 17 31.53 -15.12 4.77
N MET A 18 30.71 -15.59 5.72
CA MET A 18 30.18 -16.96 5.70
C MET A 18 29.29 -17.21 4.48
N MET A 19 28.37 -16.30 4.18
CA MET A 19 27.52 -16.40 2.98
C MET A 19 28.35 -16.36 1.70
N LYS A 20 29.43 -15.56 1.67
CA LYS A 20 30.32 -15.48 0.51
C LYS A 20 31.03 -16.80 0.27
N LEU A 21 31.54 -17.46 1.31
CA LEU A 21 32.15 -18.78 1.22
C LEU A 21 31.14 -19.83 0.71
N ASP A 22 29.96 -19.90 1.32
CA ASP A 22 28.89 -20.83 0.92
C ASP A 22 28.48 -20.68 -0.55
N LEU A 23 28.41 -19.43 -1.04
CA LEU A 23 28.05 -19.15 -2.43
C LEU A 23 29.14 -19.56 -3.42
N LEU A 24 30.40 -19.47 -3.02
CA LEU A 24 31.55 -19.92 -3.82
C LEU A 24 31.63 -21.44 -3.87
N GLU A 25 31.43 -22.13 -2.73
CA GLU A 25 31.42 -23.58 -2.66
C GLU A 25 30.31 -24.22 -3.50
N LYS A 26 29.09 -23.67 -3.44
CA LYS A 26 27.93 -24.25 -4.16
C LYS A 26 27.96 -24.05 -5.66
N ALA A 27 28.49 -22.93 -6.14
CA ALA A 27 28.44 -22.57 -7.55
C ALA A 27 29.74 -22.88 -8.31
N GLY A 28 30.85 -23.17 -7.60
CA GLY A 28 32.19 -23.36 -8.18
C GLY A 28 32.78 -22.12 -8.87
N ASP A 29 31.96 -21.10 -9.12
CA ASP A 29 32.22 -19.93 -9.94
C ASP A 29 31.61 -18.66 -9.31
N ALA A 30 32.17 -17.51 -9.66
CA ALA A 30 31.67 -16.18 -9.26
C ALA A 30 30.30 -15.79 -9.86
N LYS A 31 29.56 -16.72 -10.49
CA LYS A 31 28.27 -16.44 -11.16
C LYS A 31 27.18 -16.09 -10.14
N LEU A 32 27.04 -16.89 -9.08
CA LEU A 32 25.99 -16.67 -8.07
C LEU A 32 26.31 -15.42 -7.23
N MET A 33 27.58 -15.21 -6.91
CA MET A 33 28.08 -13.99 -6.26
C MET A 33 27.73 -12.73 -7.08
N ARG A 34 28.04 -12.73 -8.38
CA ARG A 34 27.69 -11.61 -9.28
C ARG A 34 26.19 -11.37 -9.33
N LYS A 35 25.36 -12.41 -9.28
CA LYS A 35 23.89 -12.27 -9.21
C LYS A 35 23.44 -11.59 -7.92
N VAL A 36 23.99 -11.96 -6.76
CA VAL A 36 23.66 -11.33 -5.47
C VAL A 36 24.07 -9.86 -5.46
N ILE A 37 25.27 -9.54 -5.96
CA ILE A 37 25.74 -8.15 -6.09
C ILE A 37 24.86 -7.38 -7.08
N GLY A 38 24.49 -7.99 -8.21
CA GLY A 38 23.57 -7.42 -9.20
C GLY A 38 22.21 -7.06 -8.58
N ASN A 39 21.59 -8.00 -7.87
CA ASN A 39 20.33 -7.75 -7.18
C ASN A 39 20.48 -6.67 -6.10
N SER A 40 21.59 -6.65 -5.36
CA SER A 40 21.87 -5.62 -4.34
C SER A 40 22.01 -4.24 -4.97
N ARG A 41 22.69 -4.15 -6.12
CA ARG A 41 22.77 -2.93 -6.94
C ARG A 41 21.37 -2.48 -7.37
N ASP A 42 20.54 -3.41 -7.85
CA ASP A 42 19.19 -3.08 -8.29
C ASP A 42 18.32 -2.56 -7.13
N ILE A 43 18.52 -3.06 -5.90
CA ILE A 43 17.89 -2.50 -4.69
C ILE A 43 18.42 -1.09 -4.40
N CYS A 44 19.72 -0.84 -4.53
CA CYS A 44 20.32 0.49 -4.31
C CYS A 44 19.84 1.52 -5.35
N LEU A 45 19.37 1.07 -6.52
CA LEU A 45 18.78 1.93 -7.56
C LEU A 45 17.32 2.30 -7.27
N LEU A 46 16.67 1.68 -6.28
CA LEU A 46 15.30 2.02 -5.91
C LEU A 46 15.24 3.46 -5.39
N LYS A 47 14.35 4.25 -6.00
CA LYS A 47 14.06 5.61 -5.56
C LYS A 47 12.81 5.60 -4.71
N TYR A 48 12.87 6.27 -3.56
CA TYR A 48 11.67 6.54 -2.79
C TYR A 48 10.77 7.51 -3.54
N GLU A 49 9.52 7.10 -3.74
CA GLU A 49 8.46 7.94 -4.27
C GLU A 49 7.34 8.06 -3.24
N LYS A 50 6.86 9.29 -3.03
CA LYS A 50 5.75 9.54 -2.13
C LYS A 50 4.51 8.86 -2.69
N LEU A 51 3.76 8.18 -1.83
CA LEU A 51 2.48 7.59 -2.21
C LEU A 51 1.51 8.70 -2.63
N ILE A 52 1.05 8.63 -3.88
CA ILE A 52 0.00 9.50 -4.41
C ILE A 52 -1.33 8.76 -4.25
N ILE A 53 -2.33 9.48 -3.74
CA ILE A 53 -3.69 8.95 -3.60
C ILE A 53 -4.50 9.44 -4.79
N ASP A 54 -4.81 8.51 -5.68
CA ASP A 54 -5.75 8.71 -6.78
C ASP A 54 -7.17 8.36 -6.33
N ASP A 55 -8.15 8.82 -7.11
CA ASP A 55 -9.56 8.57 -6.86
C ASP A 55 -9.90 7.07 -6.78
N THR A 56 -9.16 6.21 -7.49
CA THR A 56 -9.35 4.75 -7.50
C THR A 56 -8.63 4.02 -6.35
N SER A 57 -7.86 4.73 -5.52
CA SER A 57 -7.00 4.11 -4.49
C SER A 57 -7.78 3.32 -3.44
N HIS A 58 -9.02 3.74 -3.13
CA HIS A 58 -9.92 3.04 -2.21
C HIS A 58 -10.22 1.60 -2.67
N ARG A 59 -10.17 1.32 -3.99
CA ARG A 59 -10.40 -0.03 -4.55
C ARG A 59 -9.33 -1.05 -4.11
N LYS A 60 -8.13 -0.58 -3.72
CA LYS A 60 -7.08 -1.46 -3.17
C LYS A 60 -7.51 -2.07 -1.82
N LEU A 61 -8.38 -1.42 -1.06
CA LEU A 61 -8.95 -1.96 0.17
C LEU A 61 -9.96 -3.08 -0.12
N LEU A 62 -10.79 -2.91 -1.16
CA LEU A 62 -11.77 -3.90 -1.59
C LEU A 62 -11.08 -5.22 -1.99
N ARG A 63 -10.06 -5.13 -2.86
CA ARG A 63 -9.27 -6.30 -3.30
C ARG A 63 -8.56 -7.06 -2.17
N LYS A 64 -8.29 -6.42 -1.04
CA LYS A 64 -7.53 -6.99 0.09
C LYS A 64 -8.41 -7.63 1.18
N GLY A 65 -9.73 -7.64 1.03
CA GLY A 65 -10.61 -8.38 1.95
C GLY A 65 -11.94 -7.73 2.32
N ALA A 66 -12.39 -6.69 1.60
CA ALA A 66 -13.69 -6.04 1.87
C ALA A 66 -14.81 -6.45 0.89
N GLY A 67 -14.62 -7.55 0.14
CA GLY A 67 -15.61 -8.10 -0.80
C GLY A 67 -15.38 -7.68 -2.26
N LYS A 68 -16.24 -8.16 -3.17
CA LYS A 68 -16.24 -7.72 -4.56
C LYS A 68 -16.96 -6.37 -4.65
N ILE A 69 -16.62 -5.56 -5.66
CA ILE A 69 -17.27 -4.26 -5.89
C ILE A 69 -18.78 -4.44 -6.12
N GLU A 70 -19.18 -5.57 -6.71
CA GLU A 70 -20.58 -5.94 -6.97
C GLU A 70 -21.43 -6.09 -5.71
N ASP A 71 -20.82 -6.38 -4.55
CA ASP A 71 -21.52 -6.55 -3.27
C ASP A 71 -21.82 -5.21 -2.58
N TRP A 72 -21.48 -4.09 -3.21
CA TRP A 72 -21.57 -2.76 -2.61
C TRP A 72 -22.57 -1.88 -3.34
N GLU A 73 -23.38 -1.16 -2.58
CA GLU A 73 -24.28 -0.16 -3.14
C GLU A 73 -23.49 1.08 -3.62
N PRO A 74 -23.91 1.77 -4.70
CA PRO A 74 -23.21 2.96 -5.19
C PRO A 74 -22.99 4.04 -4.12
N GLN A 75 -23.95 4.21 -3.21
CA GLN A 75 -23.85 5.13 -2.07
C GLN A 75 -22.76 4.72 -1.07
N GLU A 76 -22.65 3.43 -0.75
CA GLU A 76 -21.61 2.90 0.14
C GLU A 76 -20.21 3.08 -0.46
N LEU A 77 -20.06 2.86 -1.78
CA LEU A 77 -18.80 3.04 -2.49
C LEU A 77 -18.36 4.51 -2.50
N GLU A 78 -19.29 5.44 -2.65
CA GLU A 78 -18.98 6.87 -2.57
C GLU A 78 -18.62 7.29 -1.15
N ALA A 79 -19.33 6.80 -0.14
CA ALA A 79 -18.97 7.04 1.25
C ALA A 79 -17.56 6.52 1.56
N LEU A 80 -17.23 5.32 1.07
CA LEU A 80 -15.90 4.74 1.16
C LEU A 80 -14.84 5.64 0.52
N ARG A 81 -15.11 6.17 -0.68
CA ARG A 81 -14.21 7.06 -1.42
C ARG A 81 -13.98 8.37 -0.65
N LEU A 82 -15.04 9.03 -0.22
CA LEU A 82 -14.98 10.30 0.51
C LEU A 82 -14.21 10.16 1.84
N ILE A 83 -14.55 9.15 2.65
CA ILE A 83 -13.89 8.91 3.93
C ILE A 83 -12.41 8.54 3.71
N TYR A 84 -12.10 7.76 2.67
CA TYR A 84 -10.72 7.39 2.35
C TYR A 84 -9.86 8.60 1.98
N MET A 85 -10.39 9.51 1.13
CA MET A 85 -9.69 10.75 0.75
C MET A 85 -9.52 11.71 1.94
N TRP A 86 -10.60 11.90 2.71
CA TRP A 86 -10.55 12.71 3.93
C TRP A 86 -9.50 12.19 4.91
N ARG A 87 -9.44 10.87 5.10
CA ARG A 87 -8.47 10.23 6.00
C ARG A 87 -7.03 10.50 5.58
N ASP A 88 -6.71 10.39 4.28
CA ASP A 88 -5.36 10.67 3.79
C ASP A 88 -4.99 12.15 3.92
N LYS A 89 -5.93 13.06 3.61
CA LYS A 89 -5.73 14.49 3.81
C LYS A 89 -5.41 14.80 5.27
N LEU A 90 -6.20 14.27 6.20
CA LEU A 90 -5.99 14.47 7.63
C LEU A 90 -4.68 13.82 8.12
N ALA A 91 -4.37 12.62 7.67
CA ALA A 91 -3.11 11.92 7.97
C ALA A 91 -1.89 12.75 7.57
N ARG A 92 -1.91 13.35 6.37
CA ARG A 92 -0.84 14.26 5.91
C ARG A 92 -0.76 15.56 6.68
N GLN A 93 -1.89 16.11 7.09
CA GLN A 93 -1.94 17.35 7.89
C GLN A 93 -1.36 17.15 9.29
N MET A 94 -1.63 15.98 9.89
CA MET A 94 -1.18 15.65 11.25
C MET A 94 0.18 14.95 11.28
N ASP A 95 0.77 14.63 10.12
CA ASP A 95 1.95 13.76 9.97
C ASP A 95 1.80 12.40 10.65
N GLU A 96 0.60 11.83 10.52
CA GLU A 96 0.22 10.57 11.15
C GLU A 96 -0.07 9.49 10.10
N SER A 97 0.07 8.22 10.49
CA SER A 97 -0.30 7.13 9.58
C SER A 97 -1.82 7.07 9.36
N CYS A 98 -2.26 6.73 8.15
CA CYS A 98 -3.69 6.55 7.85
C CYS A 98 -4.37 5.53 8.80
N GLY A 99 -3.64 4.50 9.23
CA GLY A 99 -4.15 3.50 10.17
C GLY A 99 -4.34 4.04 11.59
N TYR A 100 -3.50 4.99 12.01
CA TYR A 100 -3.68 5.72 13.26
C TYR A 100 -4.89 6.65 13.19
N VAL A 101 -5.09 7.35 12.06
CA VAL A 101 -6.26 8.22 11.85
C VAL A 101 -7.57 7.43 11.96
N LEU A 102 -7.76 6.46 11.06
CA LEU A 102 -8.93 5.58 11.02
C LEU A 102 -8.55 4.19 10.45
N PRO A 103 -8.65 3.11 11.25
CA PRO A 103 -8.31 1.76 10.80
C PRO A 103 -9.14 1.29 9.60
N ASN A 104 -8.53 0.51 8.69
CA ASN A 104 -9.20 0.03 7.48
C ASN A 104 -10.49 -0.77 7.78
N LYS A 105 -10.47 -1.61 8.82
CA LYS A 105 -11.65 -2.41 9.21
C LYS A 105 -12.84 -1.51 9.59
N LEU A 106 -12.57 -0.48 10.38
CA LEU A 106 -13.58 0.47 10.82
C LEU A 106 -14.09 1.33 9.67
N LEU A 107 -13.20 1.79 8.78
CA LEU A 107 -13.56 2.52 7.57
C LEU A 107 -14.54 1.70 6.68
N VAL A 108 -14.25 0.41 6.47
CA VAL A 108 -15.11 -0.51 5.70
C VAL A 108 -16.46 -0.71 6.40
N GLN A 109 -16.46 -0.89 7.72
CA GLN A 109 -17.67 -1.05 8.51
C GLN A 109 -18.57 0.19 8.45
N ILE A 110 -18.00 1.39 8.58
CA ILE A 110 -18.74 2.66 8.49
C ILE A 110 -19.38 2.79 7.10
N ALA A 111 -18.60 2.52 6.05
CA ALA A 111 -19.10 2.62 4.68
C ALA A 111 -20.22 1.59 4.38
N LYS A 112 -20.19 0.41 5.00
CA LYS A 112 -21.24 -0.62 4.87
C LYS A 112 -22.49 -0.35 5.71
N THR A 113 -22.32 0.23 6.89
CA THR A 113 -23.45 0.45 7.81
C THR A 113 -24.19 1.75 7.52
N MET A 114 -23.56 2.70 6.81
CA MET A 114 -24.12 4.02 6.47
C MET A 114 -24.91 4.66 7.63
N PRO A 115 -24.25 4.88 8.79
CA PRO A 115 -24.92 5.35 10.00
C PRO A 115 -25.56 6.72 9.79
N GLN A 116 -26.87 6.80 10.05
CA GLN A 116 -27.67 8.02 9.86
C GLN A 116 -27.49 9.02 11.01
N THR A 117 -27.08 8.53 12.20
CA THR A 117 -26.92 9.35 13.41
C THR A 117 -25.45 9.41 13.84
N GLU A 118 -25.01 10.56 14.37
CA GLU A 118 -23.69 10.70 14.99
C GLU A 118 -23.46 9.70 16.14
N GLN A 119 -24.54 9.33 16.85
CA GLN A 119 -24.46 8.41 17.97
C GLN A 119 -24.08 6.99 17.51
N ASP A 120 -24.56 6.55 16.36
CA ASP A 120 -24.23 5.25 15.78
C ASP A 120 -22.73 5.19 15.42
N LEU A 121 -22.18 6.28 14.89
CA LEU A 121 -20.74 6.40 14.62
C LEU A 121 -19.89 6.32 15.90
N ARG A 122 -20.36 6.93 17.00
CA ARG A 122 -19.67 6.85 18.31
C ARG A 122 -19.65 5.42 18.83
N LEU A 123 -20.76 4.69 18.70
CA LEU A 123 -20.85 3.28 19.14
C LEU A 123 -19.91 2.36 18.36
N GLN A 124 -19.55 2.71 17.12
CA GLN A 124 -18.59 1.97 16.31
C GLN A 124 -17.12 2.22 16.71
N GLY A 125 -16.86 3.09 17.70
CA GLY A 125 -15.51 3.34 18.22
C GLY A 125 -14.73 4.39 17.44
N VAL A 126 -15.42 5.26 16.69
CA VAL A 126 -14.80 6.42 16.03
C VAL A 126 -14.38 7.44 17.09
N ARG A 127 -13.18 8.03 16.94
CA ARG A 127 -12.73 9.11 17.81
C ARG A 127 -13.68 10.31 17.75
N GLN A 128 -14.07 10.84 18.91
CA GLN A 128 -15.06 11.92 19.05
C GLN A 128 -14.79 13.12 18.14
N GLN A 129 -13.53 13.46 17.92
CA GLN A 129 -13.09 14.58 17.08
C GLN A 129 -13.50 14.44 15.61
N TYR A 130 -13.70 13.21 15.14
CA TYR A 130 -13.95 12.91 13.72
C TYR A 130 -15.40 12.57 13.41
N VAL A 131 -16.20 12.31 14.44
CA VAL A 131 -17.60 11.86 14.30
C VAL A 131 -18.39 12.83 13.43
N GLN A 132 -18.32 14.12 13.72
CA GLN A 132 -19.08 15.14 13.00
C GLN A 132 -18.66 15.24 11.52
N THR A 133 -17.36 15.23 11.24
CA THR A 133 -16.85 15.31 9.86
C THR A 133 -17.19 14.07 9.06
N ILE A 134 -17.04 12.88 9.65
CA ILE A 134 -17.38 11.62 8.98
C ILE A 134 -18.90 11.54 8.72
N HIS A 135 -19.72 11.97 9.67
CA HIS A 135 -21.17 12.03 9.49
C HIS A 135 -21.56 12.92 8.30
N GLN A 136 -20.96 14.12 8.19
CA GLN A 136 -21.18 15.01 7.06
C GLN A 136 -20.80 14.36 5.71
N LEU A 137 -19.67 13.64 5.65
CA LEU A 137 -19.24 12.94 4.44
C LEU A 137 -20.18 11.79 4.05
N ILE A 138 -20.78 11.11 5.03
CA ILE A 138 -21.77 10.05 4.79
C ILE A 138 -23.07 10.64 4.24
N VAL A 139 -23.53 11.75 4.82
CA VAL A 139 -24.71 12.47 4.32
C VAL A 139 -24.46 13.00 2.90
N GLU A 140 -23.26 13.51 2.62
CA GLU A 140 -22.84 13.93 1.27
C GLU A 140 -22.89 12.76 0.28
N ALA A 141 -22.37 11.59 0.66
CA ALA A 141 -22.44 10.39 -0.17
C ALA A 141 -23.88 9.93 -0.43
N GLY A 142 -24.75 9.98 0.58
CA GLY A 142 -26.15 9.57 0.47
C GLY A 142 -26.99 10.49 -0.43
N ASN A 143 -26.72 11.79 -0.42
CA ASN A 143 -27.43 12.77 -1.25
C ASN A 143 -27.01 12.75 -2.72
N LYS A 144 -25.90 12.07 -3.05
CA LYS A 144 -25.40 11.99 -4.42
C LYS A 144 -26.32 11.09 -5.24
N VAL A 145 -27.07 11.69 -6.17
CA VAL A 145 -27.93 10.95 -7.09
C VAL A 145 -27.06 10.25 -8.14
N PHE A 146 -26.96 8.94 -8.04
CA PHE A 146 -26.37 8.12 -9.09
C PHE A 146 -27.39 7.96 -10.21
N LYS A 147 -27.20 8.68 -11.32
CA LYS A 147 -27.96 8.38 -12.54
C LYS A 147 -27.52 6.98 -13.00
N SER A 148 -28.45 6.04 -13.03
CA SER A 148 -28.25 4.79 -13.76
C SER A 148 -28.05 5.16 -15.23
N GLU A 149 -26.82 5.06 -15.73
CA GLU A 149 -26.63 4.99 -17.18
C GLU A 149 -27.30 3.69 -17.66
N PRO A 150 -28.29 3.77 -18.57
CA PRO A 150 -28.90 2.59 -19.15
C PRO A 150 -27.85 1.86 -19.99
N SER A 151 -27.72 0.57 -19.72
CA SER A 151 -26.99 -0.38 -20.55
C SER A 151 -27.62 -0.50 -21.94
N SER A 152 -27.07 0.16 -22.95
CA SER A 152 -27.08 -0.28 -24.36
C SER A 152 -26.42 0.76 -25.25
N GLU A 153 -25.37 0.38 -25.99
CA GLU A 153 -25.29 0.52 -27.46
C GLU A 153 -23.98 -0.10 -28.02
N PRO A 154 -23.95 -0.49 -29.32
CA PRO A 154 -23.52 -1.82 -29.76
C PRO A 154 -22.10 -1.88 -30.32
N LEU A 155 -21.65 -3.12 -30.52
CA LEU A 155 -20.43 -3.49 -31.25
C LEU A 155 -20.33 -2.75 -32.58
N HIS A 156 -19.32 -1.89 -32.72
CA HIS A 156 -18.78 -1.53 -34.03
C HIS A 156 -17.33 -1.99 -34.13
N ASP A 157 -17.18 -2.97 -35.02
CA ASP A 157 -15.93 -3.55 -35.50
C ASP A 157 -15.18 -2.49 -36.32
N SER A 158 -13.93 -2.19 -35.96
CA SER A 158 -12.92 -1.76 -36.93
C SER A 158 -11.52 -1.99 -36.39
N SER A 159 -10.72 -2.56 -37.27
CA SER A 159 -9.39 -3.11 -37.10
C SER A 159 -8.28 -2.07 -36.97
N ASN A 160 -7.25 -2.45 -36.21
CA ASN A 160 -5.82 -2.10 -36.29
C ASN A 160 -5.38 -0.62 -36.29
N LEU A 161 -4.53 -0.25 -35.31
CA LEU A 161 -3.07 -0.08 -35.49
C LEU A 161 -2.38 0.30 -34.16
N GLY A 162 -1.24 -0.33 -33.85
CA GLY A 162 -0.18 0.30 -33.04
C GLY A 162 0.12 -0.31 -31.67
N THR A 163 1.06 -1.25 -31.65
CA THR A 163 1.91 -1.63 -30.52
C THR A 163 2.46 -0.44 -29.74
N THR A 164 2.44 -0.49 -28.39
CA THR A 164 3.64 -0.48 -27.50
C THR A 164 3.28 -0.27 -26.02
N ASN A 165 4.09 -0.88 -25.15
CA ASN A 165 4.34 -0.61 -23.73
C ASN A 165 3.54 -1.37 -22.66
N ASP A 166 4.03 -2.59 -22.41
CA ASP A 166 3.98 -3.27 -21.11
C ASP A 166 4.43 -2.35 -19.97
N SER A 167 3.49 -1.93 -19.14
CA SER A 167 3.77 -1.42 -17.79
C SER A 167 3.37 -2.48 -16.79
N LYS A 168 4.33 -3.32 -16.38
CA LYS A 168 4.17 -4.26 -15.27
C LYS A 168 3.98 -3.50 -13.96
N ASP A 169 2.76 -3.48 -13.44
CA ASP A 169 2.45 -3.04 -12.07
C ASP A 169 3.26 -3.83 -11.03
N PRO A 170 4.18 -3.21 -10.26
CA PRO A 170 5.00 -3.91 -9.28
C PRO A 170 4.36 -3.78 -7.88
N SER A 171 3.13 -4.27 -7.70
CA SER A 171 2.47 -4.21 -6.37
C SER A 171 2.00 -5.56 -5.82
N THR A 172 2.51 -6.66 -6.39
CA THR A 172 2.19 -8.01 -5.91
C THR A 172 3.46 -8.82 -5.70
N ASN A 173 4.21 -8.53 -4.64
CA ASN A 173 5.19 -9.48 -4.16
C ASN A 173 5.21 -9.49 -2.63
N LYS A 174 4.38 -10.38 -2.06
CA LYS A 174 4.24 -10.59 -0.61
C LYS A 174 5.44 -11.33 0.03
N ASN A 175 6.58 -11.38 -0.66
CA ASN A 175 7.82 -11.99 -0.16
C ASN A 175 8.91 -10.95 0.20
N PHE A 176 8.54 -9.66 0.29
CA PHE A 176 9.49 -8.55 0.36
C PHE A 176 10.08 -8.24 1.75
N GLU A 177 9.53 -8.76 2.84
CA GLU A 177 9.96 -8.32 4.18
C GLU A 177 11.19 -9.02 4.75
N ILE A 178 11.56 -10.22 4.27
CA ILE A 178 12.65 -11.00 4.90
C ILE A 178 14.00 -10.82 4.19
N TYR A 179 14.02 -10.39 2.93
CA TYR A 179 15.26 -10.26 2.14
C TYR A 179 15.80 -8.83 2.04
N LEU A 180 15.11 -7.82 2.59
CA LEU A 180 15.50 -6.41 2.45
C LEU A 180 16.55 -5.94 3.48
N ILE A 181 16.69 -6.64 4.62
CA ILE A 181 17.50 -6.16 5.74
C ILE A 181 19.01 -6.41 5.53
N ILE A 182 19.36 -7.50 4.84
CA ILE A 182 20.77 -7.88 4.62
C ILE A 182 21.48 -6.96 3.61
N PRO A 183 20.92 -6.63 2.42
CA PRO A 183 21.65 -5.80 1.45
C PRO A 183 21.72 -4.32 1.82
N ILE A 184 20.70 -3.77 2.51
CA ILE A 184 20.69 -2.35 2.92
C ILE A 184 21.76 -2.09 3.99
N LEU A 185 21.93 -2.99 4.95
CA LEU A 185 22.91 -2.81 6.02
C LEU A 185 24.37 -3.02 5.55
N VAL A 186 24.61 -3.89 4.57
CA VAL A 186 25.95 -4.05 3.97
C VAL A 186 26.34 -2.82 3.14
N ALA A 187 25.39 -2.22 2.40
CA ALA A 187 25.66 -0.98 1.65
C ALA A 187 25.94 0.21 2.58
N PHE A 188 25.24 0.31 3.71
CA PHE A 188 25.46 1.38 4.69
C PHE A 188 26.82 1.26 5.42
N ALA A 189 27.28 0.03 5.70
CA ALA A 189 28.57 -0.21 6.35
C ALA A 189 29.77 0.12 5.44
N ILE A 190 29.64 -0.04 4.12
CA ILE A 190 30.73 0.22 3.16
C ILE A 190 30.91 1.72 2.90
N TYR A 191 29.83 2.53 2.95
CA TYR A 191 29.89 3.96 2.59
C TYR A 191 30.20 4.91 3.74
N PHE A 192 30.04 4.49 5.00
CA PHE A 192 30.25 5.37 6.16
C PHE A 192 31.62 5.20 6.84
N PHE A 193 32.42 4.22 6.42
CA PHE A 193 33.72 3.90 7.00
C PHE A 193 34.92 4.10 6.05
N PHE A 194 34.72 4.74 4.90
CA PHE A 194 35.78 5.22 4.00
C PHE A 194 35.60 6.69 3.66
#